data_AF-A0A8B3NL72-F1
#
_entry.id   AF-A0A8B3NL72-F1
#
_cell.length_a   1.000
_cell.length_b   1.000
_cell.length_c   1.000
_cell.angle_alpha   90.00
_cell.angle_beta   90.00
_cell.angle_gamma   90.00
#
_symmetry.space_group_name_H-M   'P 1'
#
loop_
_entity.id
_entity.type
_entity.pdbx_description
1 polymer ?
#
loop_
_entity_poly.entity_id
_entity_poly.type
_entity_poly.pdbx_seq_one_letter_code
_entity_poly.pdbx_strand_id
1 'polypeptide(L)'
;MGDSKNSRGSIWHRWDPHIHTPGTILSNNFGTDAWEAYLSAIEQSTPPIRALGITDYYSFETYKEVLAHKQAGRLQDVELVFPNIEMRFEIGTSSDRPINFHLLVSPEHPDHLDMLQRFMRSLTFEAHSETYACERDDLIRLGRAHVGDRNLSPEAALREGTNQFKVNRTSLRKAFDSSEWAQRNILVAVAAAEGDGTAGLQKDASLATLRKEIEKAAHFIFGSSQRLRDFWLGFGAATQEQLLAGWGGRKPCLHGSDAHELSRVGKPANDLYTWIKGDLAFESLRQVVLEPGARVFIGPHHPVGALPSEVIDRVSAQNAKWFANGEIELNSGLVAIIGARGSGKTALAEIIAAGAYAARQSEEDGQKKSFLYRAAKLLGSAKAVLRWASGEQTYNDLAGIGIEGLIDDPRVRYLSQQFVDTLCSAEGVTDDLLAEIERVVFQAHPEEDRMEAASFKELLDLRAERWRNERQRQEAAVLQASKDLNVERQRKDALESLKKQRDVLVATLNKDKTDRQALVGGAGANTKASSDRLSEVGEVAVVRRNQIQQQQRRRQTLLALGDAVKSWKENLLPGMLRELKEGHLDAGLP
;
A
#
# COMPACT_ATOMS: atom_id res chain seq x y z
N MET A 1 29.00 13.42 -6.41
CA MET A 1 28.30 13.32 -5.12
C MET A 1 28.96 14.33 -4.22
N GLY A 2 28.41 15.54 -4.13
CA GLY A 2 28.88 16.51 -3.15
C GLY A 2 28.61 15.97 -1.75
N ASP A 3 29.44 16.35 -0.78
CA ASP A 3 29.20 16.06 0.63
C ASP A 3 27.74 16.31 0.97
N SER A 4 27.03 15.26 1.37
CA SER A 4 25.70 15.40 1.93
C SER A 4 25.82 16.31 3.15
N LYS A 5 25.28 17.53 3.09
CA LYS A 5 25.21 18.44 4.25
C LYS A 5 24.41 17.85 5.41
N ASN A 6 23.65 16.78 5.16
CA ASN A 6 22.74 16.16 6.10
C ASN A 6 23.14 14.68 6.34
N SER A 7 23.79 14.42 7.48
CA SER A 7 24.21 13.08 7.91
C SER A 7 23.03 12.14 8.18
N ARG A 8 21.85 12.69 8.50
CA ARG A 8 20.67 11.92 8.91
C ARG A 8 19.84 11.44 7.72
N GLY A 9 20.02 12.03 6.54
CA GLY A 9 19.23 11.78 5.33
C GLY A 9 17.87 12.49 5.35
N SER A 10 16.93 12.06 4.51
CA SER A 10 15.68 12.79 4.27
C SER A 10 14.79 12.94 5.52
N ILE A 11 14.74 14.16 6.06
CA ILE A 11 13.83 14.56 7.15
C ILE A 11 12.83 15.61 6.66
N TRP A 12 11.77 15.85 7.43
CA TRP A 12 10.76 16.84 7.10
C TRP A 12 11.24 18.25 7.45
N HIS A 13 11.13 19.16 6.48
CA HIS A 13 11.39 20.58 6.69
C HIS A 13 10.18 21.40 6.26
N ARG A 14 9.96 22.52 6.95
CA ARG A 14 8.96 23.52 6.54
C ARG A 14 9.55 24.41 5.46
N TRP A 15 8.81 24.54 4.36
CA TRP A 15 9.12 25.38 3.20
C TRP A 15 8.03 26.44 3.03
N ASP A 16 8.41 27.61 2.54
CA ASP A 16 7.46 28.59 1.99
C ASP A 16 7.82 28.85 0.52
N PRO A 17 7.27 28.07 -0.43
CA PRO A 17 7.67 28.13 -1.84
C PRO A 17 6.99 29.28 -2.61
N HIS A 18 6.08 30.01 -1.97
CA HIS A 18 5.32 31.09 -2.59
C HIS A 18 5.13 32.23 -1.59
N ILE A 19 6.04 33.19 -1.62
CA ILE A 19 6.00 34.38 -0.76
C ILE A 19 6.54 35.59 -1.51
N HIS A 20 5.79 36.70 -1.54
CA HIS A 20 6.31 37.96 -2.06
C HIS A 20 7.05 38.74 -0.98
N THR A 21 7.83 39.73 -1.41
CA THR A 21 8.67 40.57 -0.53
C THR A 21 8.23 42.04 -0.61
N PRO A 22 8.72 42.89 0.31
CA PRO A 22 8.72 44.34 0.10
C PRO A 22 9.32 44.66 -1.27
N GLY A 23 8.68 45.57 -2.01
CA GLY A 23 9.12 45.96 -3.35
C GLY A 23 8.53 45.15 -4.51
N THR A 24 7.71 44.12 -4.24
CA THR A 24 6.99 43.39 -5.31
C THR A 24 6.18 44.35 -6.21
N ILE A 25 6.14 44.08 -7.51
CA ILE A 25 5.61 45.03 -8.51
C ILE A 25 4.08 45.20 -8.38
N LEU A 26 3.36 44.12 -8.11
CA LEU A 26 1.90 44.11 -7.96
C LEU A 26 1.53 43.82 -6.50
N SER A 27 0.45 44.43 -6.03
CA SER A 27 -0.10 44.17 -4.69
C SER A 27 0.89 44.34 -3.53
N ASN A 28 1.83 45.29 -3.62
CA ASN A 28 2.76 45.58 -2.52
C ASN A 28 2.08 46.38 -1.40
N ASN A 29 1.65 45.68 -0.35
CA ASN A 29 1.02 46.27 0.83
C ASN A 29 1.92 46.13 2.08
N PHE A 30 3.24 46.03 1.90
CA PHE A 30 4.20 45.93 3.01
C PHE A 30 4.47 47.29 3.69
N GLY A 31 4.24 48.39 2.99
CA GLY A 31 4.59 49.74 3.43
C GLY A 31 6.03 50.12 3.10
N THR A 32 6.44 51.32 3.51
CA THR A 32 7.80 51.84 3.37
C THR A 32 8.72 51.22 4.42
N ASP A 33 10.00 51.00 4.08
CA ASP A 33 11.04 50.49 4.98
C ASP A 33 10.71 49.15 5.67
N ALA A 34 9.95 48.30 4.99
CA ALA A 34 9.41 47.06 5.55
C ALA A 34 10.40 45.88 5.61
N TRP A 35 11.61 46.01 5.04
CA TRP A 35 12.58 44.92 4.93
C TRP A 35 13.00 44.32 6.28
N GLU A 36 13.30 45.16 7.27
CA GLU A 36 13.67 44.69 8.60
C GLU A 36 12.56 43.85 9.25
N ALA A 37 11.33 44.39 9.27
CA ALA A 37 10.18 43.69 9.83
C ALA A 37 9.84 42.40 9.06
N TYR A 38 9.98 42.42 7.73
CA TYR A 38 9.76 41.27 6.86
C TYR A 38 10.75 40.13 7.18
N LEU A 39 12.05 40.43 7.23
CA LEU A 39 13.09 39.43 7.51
C LEU A 39 12.95 38.88 8.93
N SER A 40 12.68 39.75 9.92
CA SER A 40 12.43 39.31 11.30
C SER A 40 11.20 38.41 11.44
N ALA A 41 10.13 38.66 10.68
CA ALA A 41 8.95 37.79 10.69
C ALA A 41 9.27 36.38 10.16
N ILE A 42 10.14 36.25 9.15
CA ILE A 42 10.62 34.95 8.66
C ILE A 42 11.49 34.27 9.72
N GLU A 43 12.46 34.98 10.29
CA GLU A 43 13.40 34.45 11.30
C GLU A 43 12.68 34.00 12.58
N GLN A 44 11.56 34.64 12.93
CA GLN A 44 10.75 34.32 14.11
C GLN A 44 9.62 33.32 13.82
N SER A 45 9.50 32.83 12.59
CA SER A 45 8.44 31.90 12.21
C SER A 45 8.53 30.60 13.00
N THR A 46 7.41 30.13 13.53
CA THR A 46 7.31 28.86 14.26
C THR A 46 6.19 28.01 13.63
N PRO A 47 6.48 26.79 13.14
CA PRO A 47 7.79 26.14 13.01
C PRO A 47 8.77 26.93 12.11
N PRO A 48 10.10 26.79 12.26
CA PRO A 48 11.07 27.56 11.48
C PRO A 48 10.97 27.26 9.99
N ILE A 49 10.99 28.30 9.16
CA ILE A 49 11.05 28.17 7.70
C ILE A 49 12.50 27.87 7.32
N ARG A 50 12.72 26.79 6.58
CA ARG A 50 14.07 26.33 6.20
C ARG A 50 14.37 26.53 4.72
N ALA A 51 13.36 26.77 3.90
CA ALA A 51 13.50 27.08 2.48
C ALA A 51 12.46 28.10 2.02
N LEU A 52 12.87 29.02 1.15
CA LEU A 52 12.05 30.10 0.59
C LEU A 52 12.05 30.08 -0.94
N GLY A 53 10.87 30.12 -1.53
CA GLY A 53 10.65 30.47 -2.93
C GLY A 53 10.20 31.93 -3.02
N ILE A 54 11.11 32.81 -3.42
CA ILE A 54 10.83 34.25 -3.50
C ILE A 54 10.02 34.54 -4.75
N THR A 55 8.78 34.93 -4.57
CA THR A 55 7.83 35.14 -5.65
C THR A 55 7.87 36.57 -6.17
N ASP A 56 8.21 36.72 -7.45
CA ASP A 56 8.20 38.00 -8.16
C ASP A 56 7.34 37.93 -9.42
N TYR A 57 6.60 39.00 -9.68
CA TYR A 57 5.85 39.15 -10.94
C TYR A 57 6.80 39.44 -12.08
N TYR A 58 6.93 38.50 -13.03
CA TYR A 58 7.70 38.67 -14.28
C TYR A 58 9.13 39.23 -14.09
N SER A 59 9.74 39.02 -12.94
CA SER A 59 11.06 39.51 -12.57
C SER A 59 11.66 38.64 -11.47
N PHE A 60 12.89 38.93 -11.06
CA PHE A 60 13.57 38.28 -9.94
C PHE A 60 14.42 39.30 -9.17
N GLU A 61 14.05 40.57 -9.21
CA GLU A 61 14.83 41.64 -8.59
C GLU A 61 14.75 41.55 -7.06
N THR A 62 13.59 41.25 -6.50
CA THR A 62 13.48 41.13 -5.04
C THR A 62 14.14 39.86 -4.52
N TYR A 63 14.23 38.80 -5.34
CA TYR A 63 15.07 37.64 -5.06
C TYR A 63 16.54 38.04 -4.86
N LYS A 64 17.08 38.94 -5.71
CA LYS A 64 18.45 39.46 -5.54
C LYS A 64 18.60 40.24 -4.24
N GLU A 65 17.60 41.03 -3.86
CA GLU A 65 17.59 41.77 -2.59
C GLU A 65 17.60 40.82 -1.39
N VAL A 66 16.79 39.75 -1.41
CA VAL A 66 16.80 38.71 -0.36
C VAL A 66 18.17 38.02 -0.28
N LEU A 67 18.81 37.72 -1.40
CA LEU A 67 20.17 37.17 -1.42
C LEU A 67 21.18 38.14 -0.80
N ALA A 68 21.09 39.44 -1.09
CA ALA A 68 21.96 40.45 -0.51
C ALA A 68 21.80 40.54 1.02
N HIS A 69 20.56 40.52 1.52
CA HIS A 69 20.29 40.47 2.96
C HIS A 69 20.83 39.19 3.61
N LYS A 70 20.71 38.05 2.93
CA LYS A 70 21.26 36.78 3.40
C LYS A 70 22.79 36.83 3.49
N GLN A 71 23.45 37.37 2.48
CA GLN A 71 24.91 37.58 2.47
C GLN A 71 25.36 38.56 3.57
N ALA A 72 24.52 39.54 3.91
CA ALA A 72 24.73 40.48 5.01
C ALA A 72 24.46 39.87 6.40
N GLY A 73 24.07 38.59 6.50
CA GLY A 73 23.94 37.87 7.77
C GLY A 73 22.50 37.60 8.22
N ARG A 74 21.47 37.96 7.44
CA ARG A 74 20.06 37.64 7.76
C ARG A 74 19.67 36.24 7.30
N LEU A 75 18.54 35.73 7.79
CA LEU A 75 17.95 34.45 7.37
C LEU A 75 18.88 33.24 7.55
N GLN A 76 19.61 33.16 8.67
CA GLN A 76 20.61 32.09 8.93
C GLN A 76 19.99 30.69 8.91
N ASP A 77 18.77 30.53 9.43
CA ASP A 77 18.08 29.24 9.50
C ASP A 77 17.43 28.81 8.17
N VAL A 78 17.31 29.72 7.20
CA VAL A 78 16.78 29.43 5.86
C VAL A 78 17.92 28.94 4.98
N GLU A 79 18.13 27.64 4.82
CA GLU A 79 19.29 27.14 4.06
C GLU A 79 19.14 27.31 2.54
N LEU A 80 17.92 27.20 2.02
CA LEU A 80 17.63 27.30 0.59
C LEU A 80 16.79 28.53 0.27
N VAL A 81 17.25 29.36 -0.66
CA VAL A 81 16.46 30.46 -1.23
C VAL A 81 16.53 30.34 -2.75
N PHE A 82 15.37 30.27 -3.41
CA PHE A 82 15.30 30.11 -4.86
C PHE A 82 14.28 31.07 -5.49
N PRO A 83 14.46 31.48 -6.76
CA PRO A 83 13.49 32.33 -7.44
C PRO A 83 12.22 31.57 -7.81
N ASN A 84 11.07 32.21 -7.59
CA ASN A 84 9.77 31.80 -8.08
C ASN A 84 9.19 32.93 -8.95
N ILE A 85 9.10 32.73 -10.27
CA ILE A 85 8.58 33.79 -11.16
C ILE A 85 7.09 33.56 -11.40
N GLU A 86 6.25 34.44 -10.88
CA GLU A 86 4.81 34.41 -11.10
C GLU A 86 4.47 35.14 -12.41
N MET A 87 3.69 34.46 -13.25
CA MET A 87 3.27 34.91 -14.56
C MET A 87 1.81 34.54 -14.82
N ARG A 88 1.20 35.14 -15.83
CA ARG A 88 -0.19 34.89 -16.23
C ARG A 88 -0.27 34.41 -17.67
N PHE A 89 -1.04 33.36 -17.91
CA PHE A 89 -1.41 32.98 -19.27
C PHE A 89 -2.34 34.02 -19.91
N GLU A 90 -2.39 34.06 -21.24
CA GLU A 90 -3.33 34.91 -22.00
C GLU A 90 -4.81 34.51 -21.81
N ILE A 91 -5.05 33.34 -21.21
CA ILE A 91 -6.38 32.75 -21.05
C ILE A 91 -6.91 33.03 -19.64
N GLY A 92 -8.16 33.50 -19.57
CA GLY A 92 -8.86 33.85 -18.34
C GLY A 92 -9.82 32.78 -17.83
N THR A 93 -10.16 32.88 -16.54
CA THR A 93 -11.23 32.14 -15.87
C THR A 93 -12.60 32.73 -16.21
N SER A 94 -13.68 32.07 -15.78
CA SER A 94 -15.05 32.61 -15.91
C SER A 94 -15.30 33.95 -15.21
N SER A 95 -14.34 34.45 -14.42
CA SER A 95 -14.34 35.77 -13.77
C SER A 95 -13.39 36.76 -14.46
N ASP A 96 -13.03 36.49 -15.73
CA ASP A 96 -12.12 37.27 -16.58
C ASP A 96 -10.71 37.48 -15.99
N ARG A 97 -10.30 36.63 -15.04
CA ARG A 97 -8.96 36.68 -14.45
C ARG A 97 -8.02 35.71 -15.16
N PRO A 98 -6.85 36.17 -15.64
CA PRO A 98 -5.84 35.29 -16.20
C PRO A 98 -5.41 34.18 -15.23
N ILE A 99 -5.07 33.01 -15.76
CA ILE A 99 -4.55 31.90 -14.95
C ILE A 99 -3.10 32.16 -14.57
N ASN A 100 -2.80 32.13 -13.27
CA ASN A 100 -1.46 32.24 -12.73
C ASN A 100 -0.68 30.92 -12.88
N PHE A 101 0.58 31.04 -13.29
CA PHE A 101 1.57 29.96 -13.27
C PHE A 101 2.91 30.49 -12.78
N HIS A 102 3.74 29.56 -12.34
CA HIS A 102 4.99 29.85 -11.64
C HIS A 102 6.15 29.09 -12.28
N LEU A 103 7.30 29.76 -12.36
CA LEU A 103 8.58 29.15 -12.71
C LEU A 103 9.44 29.11 -11.44
N LEU A 104 9.52 27.95 -10.79
CA LEU A 104 10.45 27.71 -9.69
C LEU A 104 11.82 27.36 -10.30
N VAL A 105 12.86 28.13 -9.98
CA VAL A 105 14.16 28.05 -10.67
C VAL A 105 15.24 27.54 -9.72
N SER A 106 16.09 26.60 -10.15
CA SER A 106 17.21 26.12 -9.35
C SER A 106 18.27 27.22 -9.18
N PRO A 107 18.67 27.55 -7.93
CA PRO A 107 19.76 28.48 -7.66
C PRO A 107 21.15 27.81 -7.72
N GLU A 108 21.21 26.51 -8.01
CA GLU A 108 22.45 25.71 -7.92
C GLU A 108 23.46 26.02 -9.04
N HIS A 109 22.98 26.48 -10.20
CA HIS A 109 23.87 26.90 -11.28
C HIS A 109 24.46 28.28 -10.97
N PRO A 110 25.79 28.50 -11.07
CA PRO A 110 26.40 29.79 -10.73
C PRO A 110 25.78 30.97 -11.48
N ASP A 111 25.56 30.81 -12.79
CA ASP A 111 24.97 31.84 -13.66
C ASP A 111 23.43 31.71 -13.81
N HIS A 112 22.73 31.15 -12.83
CA HIS A 112 21.30 30.86 -12.95
C HIS A 112 20.46 32.11 -13.27
N LEU A 113 20.84 33.29 -12.77
CA LEU A 113 20.13 34.55 -13.05
C LEU A 113 20.28 35.01 -14.50
N ASP A 114 21.48 34.92 -15.07
CA ASP A 114 21.71 35.28 -16.48
C ASP A 114 20.98 34.32 -17.42
N MET A 115 20.99 33.03 -17.08
CA MET A 115 20.28 32.00 -17.85
C MET A 115 18.76 32.16 -17.73
N LEU A 116 18.26 32.49 -16.53
CA LEU A 116 16.85 32.83 -16.31
C LEU A 116 16.44 34.06 -17.10
N GLN A 117 17.24 35.14 -17.07
CA GLN A 117 16.98 36.34 -17.87
C GLN A 117 16.89 36.02 -19.36
N ARG A 118 17.84 35.23 -19.90
CA ARG A 118 17.81 34.80 -21.30
C ARG A 118 16.54 34.00 -21.63
N PHE A 119 16.12 33.09 -20.74
CA PHE A 119 14.89 32.34 -20.90
C PHE A 119 13.65 33.27 -20.89
N MET A 120 13.56 34.17 -19.91
CA MET A 120 12.45 35.12 -19.80
C MET A 120 12.35 36.03 -21.03
N ARG A 121 13.47 36.56 -21.54
CA ARG A 121 13.47 37.37 -22.77
C ARG A 121 12.92 36.66 -24.01
N SER A 122 12.97 35.33 -24.04
CA SER A 122 12.36 34.55 -25.14
C SER A 122 10.83 34.46 -25.06
N LEU A 123 10.25 34.80 -23.90
CA LEU A 123 8.81 34.97 -23.74
C LEU A 123 8.44 36.37 -24.19
N THR A 124 7.64 36.47 -25.25
CA THR A 124 7.24 37.74 -25.87
C THR A 124 5.74 37.93 -25.85
N PHE A 125 5.32 39.19 -25.92
CA PHE A 125 3.94 39.63 -26.03
C PHE A 125 3.81 40.65 -27.18
N GLU A 126 2.85 40.44 -28.07
CA GLU A 126 2.62 41.31 -29.22
C GLU A 126 1.43 42.24 -28.95
N ALA A 127 1.67 43.55 -29.02
CA ALA A 127 0.64 44.57 -28.85
C ALA A 127 1.07 45.88 -29.52
N HIS A 128 0.11 46.73 -29.89
CA HIS A 128 0.39 48.05 -30.48
C HIS A 128 1.35 48.00 -31.69
N SER A 129 1.27 46.93 -32.50
CA SER A 129 2.17 46.66 -33.64
C SER A 129 3.65 46.50 -33.28
N GLU A 130 3.94 46.19 -32.02
CA GLU A 130 5.28 45.99 -31.47
C GLU A 130 5.36 44.63 -30.75
N THR A 131 6.59 44.14 -30.56
CA THR A 131 6.87 42.96 -29.74
C THR A 131 7.61 43.40 -28.49
N TYR A 132 7.11 42.96 -27.33
CA TYR A 132 7.69 43.22 -26.02
C TYR A 132 8.22 41.91 -25.44
N ALA A 133 9.48 41.86 -25.05
CA ALA A 133 10.07 40.75 -24.32
C ALA A 133 9.73 40.82 -22.82
N CYS A 134 9.74 39.69 -22.12
CA CYS A 134 9.62 39.65 -20.66
C CYS A 134 10.93 40.11 -20.01
N GLU A 135 11.15 41.43 -20.04
CA GLU A 135 12.24 42.12 -19.36
C GLU A 135 11.80 43.53 -18.94
N ARG A 136 12.47 44.10 -17.92
CA ARG A 136 12.06 45.35 -17.28
C ARG A 136 11.82 46.49 -18.26
N ASP A 137 12.74 46.73 -19.19
CA ASP A 137 12.67 47.85 -20.12
C ASP A 137 11.49 47.72 -21.10
N ASP A 138 11.23 46.50 -21.58
CA ASP A 138 10.10 46.24 -22.47
C ASP A 138 8.75 46.23 -21.72
N LEU A 139 8.71 45.80 -20.46
CA LEU A 139 7.54 45.97 -19.62
C LEU A 139 7.24 47.46 -19.38
N ILE A 140 8.24 48.30 -19.15
CA ILE A 140 8.07 49.75 -19.05
C ILE A 140 7.55 50.34 -20.37
N ARG A 141 8.13 49.93 -21.51
CA ARG A 141 7.66 50.35 -22.84
C ARG A 141 6.20 49.95 -23.06
N LEU A 142 5.83 48.72 -22.72
CA LEU A 142 4.46 48.21 -22.82
C LEU A 142 3.51 49.03 -21.95
N GLY A 143 3.87 49.32 -20.69
CA GLY A 143 3.05 50.11 -19.78
C GLY A 143 2.79 51.53 -20.30
N ARG A 144 3.84 52.20 -20.82
CA ARG A 144 3.71 53.53 -21.46
C ARG A 144 2.82 53.48 -22.70
N ALA A 145 2.99 52.46 -23.54
CA ALA A 145 2.18 52.27 -24.75
C ALA A 145 0.70 52.01 -24.39
N HIS A 146 0.44 51.19 -23.37
CA HIS A 146 -0.89 50.84 -22.90
C HIS A 146 -1.63 52.07 -22.34
N VAL A 147 -0.96 52.86 -21.48
CA VAL A 147 -1.55 54.07 -20.89
C VAL A 147 -1.64 55.21 -21.91
N GLY A 148 -0.78 55.21 -22.93
CA GLY A 148 -0.68 56.30 -23.90
C GLY A 148 0.13 57.50 -23.39
N ASP A 149 0.93 57.33 -22.33
CA ASP A 149 1.78 58.37 -21.74
C ASP A 149 3.26 57.96 -21.79
N ARG A 150 4.05 58.65 -22.62
CA ARG A 150 5.49 58.42 -22.76
C ARG A 150 6.30 58.91 -21.55
N ASN A 151 5.75 59.82 -20.76
CA ASN A 151 6.40 60.43 -19.60
C ASN A 151 6.00 59.75 -18.28
N LEU A 152 5.17 58.71 -18.33
CA LEU A 152 4.83 57.91 -17.15
C LEU A 152 6.11 57.43 -16.46
N SER A 153 6.15 57.57 -15.12
CA SER A 153 7.32 57.19 -14.33
C SER A 153 7.67 55.72 -14.57
N PRO A 154 8.96 55.35 -14.55
CA PRO A 154 9.38 53.97 -14.77
C PRO A 154 8.66 52.95 -13.87
N GLU A 155 8.40 53.28 -12.61
CA GLU A 155 7.75 52.40 -11.64
C GLU A 155 6.26 52.19 -11.97
N ALA A 156 5.54 53.27 -12.29
CA ALA A 156 4.14 53.18 -12.68
C ALA A 156 3.98 52.45 -14.03
N ALA A 157 4.86 52.76 -15.00
CA ALA A 157 4.89 52.08 -16.28
C ALA A 157 5.22 50.59 -16.14
N LEU A 158 6.18 50.22 -15.29
CA LEU A 158 6.51 48.82 -15.02
C LEU A 158 5.31 48.08 -14.44
N ARG A 159 4.59 48.69 -13.48
CA ARG A 159 3.38 48.10 -12.88
C ARG A 159 2.30 47.84 -13.93
N GLU A 160 2.01 48.84 -14.77
CA GLU A 160 1.02 48.69 -15.84
C GLU A 160 1.45 47.65 -16.88
N GLY A 161 2.70 47.70 -17.34
CA GLY A 161 3.25 46.72 -18.29
C GLY A 161 3.22 45.29 -17.75
N THR A 162 3.62 45.08 -16.49
CA THR A 162 3.56 43.78 -15.80
C THR A 162 2.12 43.27 -15.72
N ASN A 163 1.16 44.15 -15.43
CA ASN A 163 -0.25 43.78 -15.39
C ASN A 163 -0.81 43.41 -16.77
N GLN A 164 -0.35 44.07 -17.85
CA GLN A 164 -0.80 43.79 -19.21
C GLN A 164 -0.12 42.58 -19.86
N PHE A 165 1.16 42.34 -19.57
CA PHE A 165 1.92 41.26 -20.21
C PHE A 165 1.28 39.89 -19.91
N LYS A 166 1.04 39.08 -20.95
CA LYS A 166 0.53 37.71 -20.82
C LYS A 166 1.38 36.76 -21.62
N VAL A 167 1.59 35.56 -21.07
CA VAL A 167 2.39 34.53 -21.72
C VAL A 167 1.49 33.63 -22.54
N ASN A 168 1.82 33.49 -23.81
CA ASN A 168 1.20 32.50 -24.68
C ASN A 168 1.72 31.09 -24.33
N ARG A 169 0.81 30.12 -24.19
CA ARG A 169 1.16 28.74 -23.80
C ARG A 169 2.09 28.06 -24.80
N THR A 170 1.85 28.27 -26.10
CA THR A 170 2.65 27.67 -27.17
C THR A 170 4.05 28.27 -27.20
N SER A 171 4.17 29.58 -26.99
CA SER A 171 5.46 30.26 -26.88
C SER A 171 6.26 29.78 -25.66
N LEU A 172 5.61 29.65 -24.49
CA LEU A 172 6.25 29.08 -23.29
C LEU A 172 6.76 27.66 -23.55
N ARG A 173 5.92 26.81 -24.16
CA ARG A 173 6.29 25.43 -24.47
C ARG A 173 7.50 25.38 -25.41
N LYS A 174 7.49 26.19 -26.48
CA LYS A 174 8.59 26.27 -27.44
C LYS A 174 9.88 26.78 -26.79
N ALA A 175 9.80 27.82 -25.96
CA ALA A 175 10.95 28.35 -25.22
C ALA A 175 11.55 27.30 -24.29
N PHE A 176 10.70 26.55 -23.59
CA PHE A 176 11.12 25.48 -22.69
C PHE A 176 11.74 24.30 -23.45
N ASP A 177 11.11 23.83 -24.53
CA ASP A 177 11.61 22.72 -25.35
C ASP A 177 12.92 23.06 -26.07
N SER A 178 13.18 24.35 -26.35
CA SER A 178 14.40 24.81 -27.02
C SER A 178 15.57 25.06 -26.07
N SER A 179 15.40 24.90 -24.75
CA SER A 179 16.41 25.20 -23.74
C SER A 179 16.64 24.02 -22.79
N GLU A 180 17.74 23.29 -23.00
CA GLU A 180 18.19 22.21 -22.11
C GLU A 180 18.41 22.72 -20.67
N TRP A 181 18.89 23.97 -20.53
CA TRP A 181 19.05 24.58 -19.23
C TRP A 181 17.70 24.80 -18.53
N ALA A 182 16.68 25.30 -19.24
CA ALA A 182 15.36 25.51 -18.66
C ALA A 182 14.73 24.18 -18.24
N GLN A 183 14.83 23.14 -19.07
CA GLN A 183 14.32 21.80 -18.75
C GLN A 183 14.94 21.19 -17.48
N ARG A 184 16.23 21.46 -17.24
CA ARG A 184 16.93 20.96 -16.06
C ARG A 184 16.69 21.81 -14.81
N ASN A 185 16.55 23.12 -14.97
CA ASN A 185 16.62 24.07 -13.85
C ASN A 185 15.29 24.75 -13.52
N ILE A 186 14.25 24.62 -14.34
CA ILE A 186 12.95 25.24 -14.08
C ILE A 186 11.89 24.16 -13.88
N LEU A 187 11.18 24.26 -12.76
CA LEU A 187 9.97 23.50 -12.49
C LEU A 187 8.77 24.44 -12.61
N VAL A 188 7.73 23.98 -13.29
CA VAL A 188 6.51 24.76 -13.54
C VAL A 188 5.44 24.40 -12.52
N ALA A 189 4.81 25.39 -11.89
CA ALA A 189 3.60 25.18 -11.10
C ALA A 189 2.43 25.99 -11.65
N VAL A 190 1.21 25.55 -11.40
CA VAL A 190 -0.02 26.27 -11.80
C VAL A 190 -0.95 26.42 -10.61
N ALA A 191 -1.60 27.58 -10.50
CA ALA A 191 -2.61 27.81 -9.48
C ALA A 191 -3.85 26.93 -9.73
N ALA A 192 -4.45 26.37 -8.68
CA ALA A 192 -5.66 25.56 -8.76
C ALA A 192 -6.92 26.23 -8.20
N ALA A 193 -6.85 27.47 -7.73
CA ALA A 193 -7.99 28.18 -7.20
C ALA A 193 -9.02 28.53 -8.30
N GLU A 194 -10.29 28.78 -7.92
CA GLU A 194 -11.33 29.15 -8.88
C GLU A 194 -11.15 30.57 -9.45
N GLY A 195 -10.51 31.47 -8.69
CA GLY A 195 -10.39 32.87 -9.07
C GLY A 195 -9.37 33.10 -10.19
N ASP A 196 -8.16 32.58 -10.01
CA ASP A 196 -6.95 32.83 -10.82
C ASP A 196 -6.21 31.54 -11.18
N GLY A 197 -6.83 30.39 -10.97
CA GLY A 197 -6.26 29.07 -11.24
C GLY A 197 -7.07 28.27 -12.25
N THR A 198 -6.58 27.07 -12.55
CA THR A 198 -7.17 26.17 -13.55
C THR A 198 -8.58 25.71 -13.19
N ALA A 199 -8.99 25.75 -11.91
CA ALA A 199 -10.35 25.45 -11.51
C ALA A 199 -11.37 26.46 -12.06
N GLY A 200 -10.97 27.70 -12.34
CA GLY A 200 -11.83 28.70 -12.97
C GLY A 200 -12.24 28.35 -14.42
N LEU A 201 -11.55 27.39 -15.06
CA LEU A 201 -11.90 26.86 -16.37
C LEU A 201 -12.94 25.73 -16.31
N GLN A 202 -13.24 25.19 -15.11
CA GLN A 202 -14.12 24.02 -14.98
C GLN A 202 -15.57 24.26 -15.40
N LYS A 203 -16.02 25.52 -15.31
CA LYS A 203 -17.42 25.89 -15.58
C LYS A 203 -17.75 25.87 -17.07
N ASP A 204 -16.73 25.93 -17.93
CA ASP A 204 -16.89 25.86 -19.38
C ASP A 204 -16.37 24.51 -19.90
N ALA A 205 -17.30 23.64 -20.32
CA ALA A 205 -16.96 22.33 -20.85
C ALA A 205 -16.07 22.41 -22.12
N SER A 206 -16.12 23.52 -22.87
CA SER A 206 -15.28 23.73 -24.05
C SER A 206 -13.79 23.92 -23.70
N LEU A 207 -13.48 24.33 -22.46
CA LEU A 207 -12.12 24.57 -21.98
C LEU A 207 -11.53 23.36 -21.23
N ALA A 208 -12.27 22.25 -21.13
CA ALA A 208 -11.84 21.06 -20.39
C ALA A 208 -10.50 20.48 -20.88
N THR A 209 -10.33 20.38 -22.20
CA THR A 209 -9.08 19.89 -22.81
C THR A 209 -7.92 20.83 -22.53
N LEU A 210 -8.13 22.14 -22.68
CA LEU A 210 -7.12 23.15 -22.42
C LEU A 210 -6.65 23.12 -20.97
N ARG A 211 -7.61 23.09 -20.03
CA ARG A 211 -7.33 22.98 -18.59
C ARG A 211 -6.44 21.76 -18.31
N LYS A 212 -6.81 20.61 -18.86
CA LYS A 212 -6.08 19.36 -18.70
C LYS A 212 -4.65 19.46 -19.22
N GLU A 213 -4.46 20.09 -20.39
CA GLU A 213 -3.13 20.27 -20.98
C GLU A 213 -2.25 21.25 -20.18
N ILE A 214 -2.83 22.29 -19.57
CA ILE A 214 -2.10 23.18 -18.65
C ILE A 214 -1.64 22.40 -17.41
N GLU A 215 -2.56 21.67 -16.77
CA GLU A 215 -2.27 20.88 -15.56
C GLU A 215 -1.28 19.74 -15.86
N LYS A 216 -1.36 19.11 -17.03
CA LYS A 216 -0.45 18.05 -17.49
C LYS A 216 0.98 18.55 -17.65
N ALA A 217 1.16 19.77 -18.19
CA ALA A 217 2.46 20.40 -18.38
C ALA A 217 3.09 20.90 -17.07
N ALA A 218 2.29 21.11 -16.02
CA ALA A 218 2.78 21.53 -14.71
C ALA A 218 3.47 20.38 -13.96
N HIS A 219 4.48 20.70 -13.16
CA HIS A 219 5.13 19.79 -12.22
C HIS A 219 4.43 19.82 -10.85
N PHE A 220 3.97 21.00 -10.43
CA PHE A 220 3.25 21.20 -9.18
C PHE A 220 1.91 21.87 -9.39
N ILE A 221 1.03 21.67 -8.42
CA ILE A 221 -0.25 22.36 -8.32
C ILE A 221 -0.22 23.24 -7.08
N PHE A 222 -0.41 24.55 -7.24
CA PHE A 222 -0.49 25.46 -6.10
C PHE A 222 -1.91 25.45 -5.52
N GLY A 223 -2.03 24.92 -4.30
CA GLY A 223 -3.29 24.79 -3.59
C GLY A 223 -3.18 23.96 -2.32
N SER A 224 -4.03 24.27 -1.34
CA SER A 224 -3.92 23.76 0.03
C SER A 224 -5.10 22.94 0.53
N SER A 225 -6.14 22.74 -0.27
CA SER A 225 -7.30 21.93 0.17
C SER A 225 -6.98 20.43 0.18
N GLN A 226 -7.48 19.71 1.20
CA GLN A 226 -7.32 18.25 1.31
C GLN A 226 -7.88 17.54 0.07
N ARG A 227 -9.08 17.93 -0.38
CA ARG A 227 -9.72 17.36 -1.58
C ARG A 227 -8.86 17.46 -2.84
N LEU A 228 -8.17 18.60 -3.03
CA LEU A 228 -7.28 18.79 -4.17
C LEU A 228 -6.06 17.86 -4.08
N ARG A 229 -5.47 17.72 -2.89
CA ARG A 229 -4.36 16.79 -2.66
C ARG A 229 -4.77 15.35 -2.93
N ASP A 230 -5.90 14.92 -2.37
CA ASP A 230 -6.39 13.55 -2.54
C ASP A 230 -6.66 13.23 -4.01
N PHE A 231 -7.21 14.18 -4.76
CA PHE A 231 -7.37 14.05 -6.21
C PHE A 231 -6.03 13.80 -6.90
N TRP A 232 -5.02 14.64 -6.66
CA TRP A 232 -3.72 14.51 -7.35
C TRP A 232 -2.86 13.35 -6.87
N LEU A 233 -3.15 12.79 -5.69
CA LEU A 233 -2.52 11.58 -5.18
C LEU A 233 -3.19 10.29 -5.67
N GLY A 234 -4.40 10.37 -6.24
CA GLY A 234 -5.16 9.23 -6.72
C GLY A 234 -6.10 8.60 -5.70
N PHE A 235 -6.39 9.32 -4.60
CA PHE A 235 -7.28 8.88 -3.50
C PHE A 235 -8.69 9.48 -3.60
N GLY A 236 -8.95 10.30 -4.61
CA GLY A 236 -10.22 10.99 -4.82
C GLY A 236 -11.00 10.51 -6.04
N ALA A 237 -11.55 11.45 -6.80
CA ALA A 237 -12.39 11.18 -7.97
C ALA A 237 -11.66 10.54 -9.16
N ALA A 238 -10.33 10.51 -9.15
CA ALA A 238 -9.51 9.85 -10.17
C ALA A 238 -8.52 8.89 -9.52
N THR A 239 -8.35 7.70 -10.09
CA THR A 239 -7.33 6.73 -9.64
C THR A 239 -5.95 7.13 -10.18
N GLN A 240 -4.90 6.49 -9.64
CA GLN A 240 -3.53 6.71 -10.11
C GLN A 240 -3.37 6.40 -11.62
N GLU A 241 -4.02 5.36 -12.14
CA GLU A 241 -3.99 4.98 -13.56
C GLU A 241 -4.67 6.05 -14.43
N GLN A 242 -5.80 6.60 -13.95
CA GLN A 242 -6.52 7.66 -14.65
C GLN A 242 -5.72 8.97 -14.68
N LEU A 243 -5.02 9.30 -13.58
CA LEU A 243 -4.11 10.44 -13.54
C LEU A 243 -2.92 10.26 -14.48
N LEU A 244 -2.37 9.04 -14.57
CA LEU A 244 -1.30 8.72 -15.50
C LEU A 244 -1.75 8.91 -16.97
N ALA A 245 -2.88 8.31 -17.33
CA ALA A 245 -3.43 8.42 -18.68
C ALA A 245 -3.88 9.85 -19.04
N GLY A 246 -4.44 10.57 -18.08
CA GLY A 246 -5.01 11.89 -18.32
C GLY A 246 -4.03 13.04 -18.22
N TRP A 247 -3.22 13.08 -17.16
CA TRP A 247 -2.41 14.23 -16.76
C TRP A 247 -0.90 13.92 -16.73
N GLY A 248 -0.51 12.73 -17.20
CA GLY A 248 0.90 12.31 -17.19
C GLY A 248 1.41 11.89 -15.82
N GLY A 249 0.52 11.66 -14.85
CA GLY A 249 0.85 11.15 -13.52
C GLY A 249 0.22 11.95 -12.39
N ARG A 250 0.56 11.54 -11.16
CA ARG A 250 0.24 12.27 -9.94
C ARG A 250 0.98 13.61 -9.91
N LYS A 251 0.43 14.61 -9.24
CA LYS A 251 1.06 15.93 -9.11
C LYS A 251 1.15 16.35 -7.65
N PRO A 252 2.34 16.68 -7.12
CA PRO A 252 2.45 17.27 -5.79
C PRO A 252 1.72 18.62 -5.71
N CYS A 253 1.06 18.85 -4.58
CA CYS A 253 0.53 20.17 -4.24
C CYS A 253 1.55 20.94 -3.39
N LEU A 254 1.68 22.24 -3.64
CA LEU A 254 2.47 23.16 -2.82
C LEU A 254 1.60 24.34 -2.35
N HIS A 255 1.92 24.91 -1.20
CA HIS A 255 1.27 26.10 -0.67
C HIS A 255 2.28 26.98 0.06
N GLY A 256 2.30 28.27 -0.27
CA GLY A 256 3.05 29.28 0.46
C GLY A 256 2.15 30.27 1.16
N SER A 257 2.75 31.20 1.89
CA SER A 257 2.02 32.25 2.57
C SER A 257 1.33 33.24 1.62
N ASP A 258 1.84 33.36 0.38
CA ASP A 258 1.35 34.30 -0.62
C ASP A 258 1.22 35.73 -0.03
N ALA A 259 2.25 36.09 0.76
CA ALA A 259 2.21 37.28 1.59
C ALA A 259 2.40 38.53 0.73
N HIS A 260 1.43 39.43 0.78
CA HIS A 260 1.50 40.77 0.18
C HIS A 260 1.58 41.89 1.22
N GLU A 261 1.58 41.53 2.51
CA GLU A 261 1.55 42.42 3.67
C GLU A 261 2.30 41.75 4.82
N LEU A 262 2.83 42.56 5.76
CA LEU A 262 3.66 42.06 6.87
C LEU A 262 2.96 41.01 7.75
N SER A 263 1.64 41.14 7.95
CA SER A 263 0.86 40.24 8.81
C SER A 263 0.80 38.80 8.29
N ARG A 264 1.04 38.59 6.99
CA ARG A 264 0.97 37.27 6.31
C ARG A 264 2.32 36.61 6.08
N VAL A 265 3.42 37.31 6.34
CA VAL A 265 4.78 36.79 6.09
C VAL A 265 5.00 35.49 6.86
N GLY A 266 5.24 34.41 6.12
CA GLY A 266 5.40 33.08 6.73
C GLY A 266 4.15 32.56 7.44
N LYS A 267 2.95 33.02 7.08
CA LYS A 267 1.68 32.64 7.72
C LYS A 267 0.62 32.29 6.66
N PRO A 268 0.70 31.10 6.03
CA PRO A 268 -0.34 30.61 5.14
C PRO A 268 -1.68 30.45 5.87
N ALA A 269 -2.78 30.51 5.12
CA ALA A 269 -4.11 30.39 5.68
C ALA A 269 -4.31 29.06 6.43
N ASN A 270 -4.95 29.12 7.60
CA ASN A 270 -5.25 27.98 8.48
C ASN A 270 -4.00 27.17 8.89
N ASP A 271 -2.84 27.82 8.97
CA ASP A 271 -1.56 27.16 9.32
C ASP A 271 -1.23 25.97 8.42
N LEU A 272 -1.66 26.02 7.15
CA LEU A 272 -1.42 24.96 6.16
C LEU A 272 0.00 25.08 5.59
N TYR A 273 1.01 24.77 6.40
CA TYR A 273 2.41 24.83 5.99
C TYR A 273 2.76 23.73 4.99
N THR A 274 3.64 24.05 4.03
CA THR A 274 4.24 23.04 3.15
C THR A 274 5.42 22.38 3.86
N TRP A 275 5.34 21.07 4.03
CA TRP A 275 6.40 20.22 4.55
C TRP A 275 6.98 19.39 3.41
N ILE A 276 8.30 19.44 3.23
CA ILE A 276 9.00 18.63 2.24
C ILE A 276 10.01 17.73 2.93
N LYS A 277 9.98 16.43 2.60
CA LYS A 277 10.91 15.42 3.09
C LYS A 277 12.10 15.26 2.15
N GLY A 278 13.27 15.66 2.60
CA GLY A 278 14.50 15.64 1.80
C GLY A 278 15.52 16.63 2.34
N ASP A 279 16.58 16.85 1.58
CA ASP A 279 17.57 17.87 1.91
C ASP A 279 17.04 19.27 1.58
N LEU A 280 17.63 20.30 2.18
CA LEU A 280 17.36 21.70 1.87
C LEU A 280 18.08 22.12 0.58
N ALA A 281 17.73 21.46 -0.52
CA ALA A 281 18.26 21.65 -1.85
C ALA A 281 17.14 21.62 -2.88
N PHE A 282 17.33 22.27 -4.04
CA PHE A 282 16.30 22.35 -5.08
C PHE A 282 15.95 20.95 -5.64
N GLU A 283 16.91 20.02 -5.60
CA GLU A 283 16.68 18.62 -5.95
C GLU A 283 15.54 17.94 -5.17
N SER A 284 15.27 18.37 -3.93
CA SER A 284 14.14 17.84 -3.15
C SER A 284 12.80 18.14 -3.82
N LEU A 285 12.65 19.27 -4.52
CA LEU A 285 11.46 19.55 -5.32
C LEU A 285 11.32 18.55 -6.48
N ARG A 286 12.42 18.18 -7.15
CA ARG A 286 12.40 17.17 -8.21
C ARG A 286 11.98 15.80 -7.67
N GLN A 287 12.49 15.41 -6.49
CA GLN A 287 12.10 14.16 -5.83
C GLN A 287 10.62 14.15 -5.40
N VAL A 288 10.08 15.30 -4.96
CA VAL A 288 8.66 15.44 -4.62
C VAL A 288 7.74 15.17 -5.83
N VAL A 289 8.16 15.52 -7.06
CA VAL A 289 7.40 15.20 -8.27
C VAL A 289 7.33 13.69 -8.53
N LEU A 290 8.39 12.95 -8.18
CA LEU A 290 8.44 11.49 -8.36
C LEU A 290 7.60 10.76 -7.30
N GLU A 291 7.69 11.20 -6.04
CA GLU A 291 7.09 10.52 -4.88
C GLU A 291 6.20 11.47 -4.05
N PRO A 292 5.15 12.08 -4.64
CA PRO A 292 4.39 13.15 -3.99
C PRO A 292 3.73 12.72 -2.67
N GLY A 293 3.21 11.49 -2.59
CA GLY A 293 2.55 11.00 -1.38
C GLY A 293 3.48 10.74 -0.20
N ALA A 294 4.79 10.60 -0.43
CA ALA A 294 5.78 10.28 0.61
C ALA A 294 6.65 11.48 1.00
N ARG A 295 6.71 12.51 0.16
CA ARG A 295 7.69 13.61 0.28
C ARG A 295 7.12 15.00 0.42
N VAL A 296 5.84 15.22 0.16
CA VAL A 296 5.21 16.51 0.43
C VAL A 296 3.95 16.34 1.26
N PHE A 297 3.77 17.24 2.22
CA PHE A 297 2.57 17.31 3.03
C PHE A 297 2.18 18.76 3.27
N ILE A 298 0.88 19.05 3.34
CA ILE A 298 0.37 20.39 3.64
C ILE A 298 -0.48 20.30 4.89
N GLY A 299 -0.07 20.98 5.96
CA GLY A 299 -0.79 21.00 7.23
C GLY A 299 -0.01 21.69 8.35
N PRO A 300 -0.61 21.82 9.54
CA PRO A 300 -0.01 22.52 10.68
C PRO A 300 1.26 21.84 11.21
N HIS A 301 1.35 20.52 11.05
CA HIS A 301 2.50 19.71 11.44
C HIS A 301 2.85 18.72 10.33
N HIS A 302 4.12 18.34 10.21
CA HIS A 302 4.49 17.24 9.31
C HIS A 302 3.87 15.91 9.79
N PRO A 303 3.72 14.92 8.91
CA PRO A 303 3.23 13.60 9.31
C PRO A 303 4.07 13.01 10.46
N VAL A 304 3.38 12.48 11.47
CA VAL A 304 4.02 11.75 12.58
C VAL A 304 4.38 10.36 12.08
N GLY A 305 5.64 9.98 12.23
CA GLY A 305 6.15 8.65 11.86
C GLY A 305 5.85 7.60 12.92
N ALA A 306 6.68 6.55 12.95
CA ALA A 306 6.66 5.58 14.04
C ALA A 306 6.89 6.23 15.41
N LEU A 307 6.41 5.57 16.48
CA LEU A 307 6.60 6.03 17.85
C LEU A 307 8.10 6.21 18.14
N PRO A 308 8.52 7.29 18.84
CA PRO A 308 9.92 7.51 19.14
C PRO A 308 10.62 6.37 19.90
N SER A 309 9.88 5.54 20.64
CA SER A 309 10.39 4.34 21.33
C SER A 309 10.85 3.23 20.37
N GLU A 310 10.32 3.22 19.15
CA GLU A 310 10.56 2.20 18.12
C GLU A 310 11.49 2.69 17.00
N VAL A 311 12.01 3.91 17.12
CA VAL A 311 12.90 4.51 16.12
C VAL A 311 14.32 4.59 16.66
N ILE A 312 15.25 3.97 15.96
CA ILE A 312 16.68 4.14 16.23
C ILE A 312 17.12 5.49 15.66
N ASP A 313 17.59 6.41 16.52
CA ASP A 313 18.12 7.72 16.14
C ASP A 313 19.61 7.64 15.79
N ARG A 314 20.38 6.84 16.54
CA ARG A 314 21.85 6.74 16.37
C ARG A 314 22.36 5.34 16.63
N VAL A 315 23.44 5.00 15.92
CA VAL A 315 24.19 3.76 16.06
C VAL A 315 25.65 4.11 16.33
N SER A 316 26.26 3.53 17.35
CA SER A 316 27.69 3.66 17.60
C SER A 316 28.29 2.34 18.07
N ALA A 317 29.62 2.23 18.01
CA ALA A 317 30.35 1.11 18.57
C ALA A 317 31.44 1.62 19.54
N GLN A 318 31.29 1.29 20.82
CA GLN A 318 32.29 1.64 21.84
C GLN A 318 33.41 0.60 21.89
N ASN A 319 34.62 1.03 22.27
CA ASN A 319 35.84 0.20 22.32
C ASN A 319 36.18 -0.51 20.99
N ALA A 320 35.62 -0.05 19.88
CA ALA A 320 35.77 -0.65 18.55
C ALA A 320 36.64 0.25 17.67
N LYS A 321 37.97 0.21 17.81
CA LYS A 321 38.90 1.03 17.01
C LYS A 321 38.75 0.81 15.49
N TRP A 322 38.23 -0.34 15.09
CA TRP A 322 37.95 -0.71 13.71
C TRP A 322 36.66 -0.08 13.16
N PHE A 323 35.79 0.47 14.03
CA PHE A 323 34.58 1.19 13.65
C PHE A 323 34.88 2.69 13.56
N ALA A 324 35.53 3.08 12.47
CA ALA A 324 36.09 4.43 12.31
C ALA A 324 35.04 5.56 12.30
N ASN A 325 33.77 5.25 12.02
CA ASN A 325 32.71 6.25 11.86
C ASN A 325 32.18 6.80 13.19
N GLY A 326 32.60 6.26 14.33
CA GLY A 326 32.16 6.72 15.66
C GLY A 326 30.66 6.50 15.88
N GLU A 327 29.87 7.51 15.54
CA GLU A 327 28.41 7.54 15.66
C GLU A 327 27.77 7.85 14.30
N ILE A 328 26.76 7.06 13.91
CA ILE A 328 26.01 7.18 12.68
C ILE A 328 24.58 7.59 13.03
N GLU A 329 24.12 8.70 12.49
CA GLU A 329 22.73 9.15 12.63
C GLU A 329 21.82 8.45 11.61
N LEU A 330 20.62 8.10 12.04
CA LEU A 330 19.60 7.48 11.21
C LEU A 330 18.34 8.35 11.16
N ASN A 331 17.64 8.35 10.02
CA ASN A 331 16.28 8.88 9.96
C ASN A 331 15.26 7.81 10.35
N SER A 332 14.05 8.25 10.69
CA SER A 332 12.93 7.38 11.09
C SER A 332 12.27 6.61 9.95
N GLY A 333 12.75 6.77 8.71
CA GLY A 333 12.23 6.10 7.52
C GLY A 333 13.12 4.95 7.07
N LEU A 334 13.07 4.68 5.76
CA LEU A 334 13.91 3.67 5.13
C LEU A 334 15.36 4.18 5.04
N VAL A 335 16.29 3.43 5.66
CA VAL A 335 17.73 3.64 5.54
C VAL A 335 18.33 2.54 4.67
N ALA A 336 19.02 2.93 3.59
CA ALA A 336 19.74 2.01 2.72
C ALA A 336 21.25 2.06 2.99
N ILE A 337 21.87 0.92 3.29
CA ILE A 337 23.32 0.80 3.50
C ILE A 337 23.98 0.39 2.18
N ILE A 338 24.68 1.32 1.52
CA ILE A 338 25.31 1.12 0.21
C ILE A 338 26.84 1.14 0.35
N GLY A 339 27.53 0.32 -0.43
CA GLY A 339 28.99 0.27 -0.43
C GLY A 339 29.55 -0.92 -1.21
N ALA A 340 30.85 -0.88 -1.53
CA ALA A 340 31.53 -1.94 -2.27
C ALA A 340 31.52 -3.30 -1.53
N ARG A 341 31.84 -4.39 -2.23
CA ARG A 341 31.99 -5.70 -1.60
C ARG A 341 33.07 -5.63 -0.51
N GLY A 342 32.77 -6.12 0.69
CA GLY A 342 33.70 -6.08 1.83
C GLY A 342 33.71 -4.77 2.62
N SER A 343 32.90 -3.76 2.26
CA SER A 343 32.86 -2.46 2.95
C SER A 343 32.20 -2.46 4.35
N GLY A 344 31.87 -3.64 4.91
CA GLY A 344 31.27 -3.73 6.25
C GLY A 344 29.74 -3.54 6.34
N LYS A 345 28.98 -3.58 5.23
CA LYS A 345 27.50 -3.40 5.25
C LYS A 345 26.78 -4.36 6.20
N THR A 346 27.04 -5.67 6.04
CA THR A 346 26.47 -6.72 6.90
C THR A 346 26.93 -6.57 8.34
N ALA A 347 28.19 -6.17 8.56
CA ALA A 347 28.71 -5.91 9.89
C ALA A 347 27.94 -4.77 10.58
N LEU A 348 27.66 -3.66 9.87
CA LEU A 348 26.85 -2.58 10.41
C LEU A 348 25.42 -3.05 10.75
N ALA A 349 24.78 -3.81 9.87
CA ALA A 349 23.45 -4.35 10.14
C ALA A 349 23.42 -5.30 11.36
N GLU A 350 24.44 -6.15 11.51
CA GLU A 350 24.59 -7.04 12.66
C GLU A 350 24.91 -6.27 13.97
N ILE A 351 25.68 -5.18 13.91
CA ILE A 351 25.92 -4.28 15.05
C ILE A 351 24.61 -3.62 15.50
N ILE A 352 23.79 -3.15 14.55
CA ILE A 352 22.47 -2.60 14.84
C ILE A 352 21.58 -3.66 15.50
N ALA A 353 21.52 -4.86 14.93
CA ALA A 353 20.76 -5.96 15.50
C ALA A 353 21.24 -6.30 16.92
N ALA A 354 22.55 -6.32 17.16
CA ALA A 354 23.11 -6.62 18.48
C ALA A 354 22.72 -5.57 19.52
N GLY A 355 22.87 -4.28 19.20
CA GLY A 355 22.48 -3.21 20.11
C GLY A 355 20.98 -3.10 20.36
N ALA A 356 20.15 -3.76 19.54
CA ALA A 356 18.71 -3.89 19.71
C ALA A 356 18.28 -5.24 20.32
N TYR A 357 19.22 -6.04 20.80
CA TYR A 357 19.00 -7.41 21.32
C TYR A 357 18.33 -8.38 20.31
N ALA A 358 18.42 -8.05 19.02
CA ALA A 358 17.83 -8.80 17.92
C ALA A 358 18.84 -9.71 17.19
N ALA A 359 20.14 -9.54 17.46
CA ALA A 359 21.16 -10.44 16.92
C ALA A 359 21.09 -11.79 17.62
N ARG A 360 20.99 -12.88 16.84
CA ARG A 360 21.08 -14.24 17.34
C ARG A 360 22.38 -14.87 16.86
N GLN A 361 23.11 -15.50 17.78
CA GLN A 361 24.08 -16.53 17.43
C GLN A 361 23.33 -17.86 17.51
N SER A 362 22.70 -18.32 16.43
CA SER A 362 22.20 -19.69 16.40
C SER A 362 23.39 -20.64 16.23
N GLU A 363 23.60 -21.54 17.19
CA GLU A 363 24.50 -22.69 17.02
C GLU A 363 23.98 -23.65 15.91
N GLU A 364 22.68 -23.58 15.61
CA GLU A 364 22.01 -24.33 14.53
C GLU A 364 22.32 -23.82 13.11
N ASP A 365 22.94 -22.64 12.97
CA ASP A 365 23.40 -22.13 11.68
C ASP A 365 24.66 -22.87 11.25
N GLY A 366 24.49 -24.06 10.66
CA GLY A 366 25.56 -24.96 10.21
C GLY A 366 26.60 -24.38 9.23
N GLN A 367 26.52 -23.09 8.87
CA GLN A 367 27.43 -22.42 7.96
C GLN A 367 28.30 -21.31 8.57
N LYS A 368 28.15 -20.93 9.86
CA LYS A 368 29.05 -19.97 10.55
C LYS A 368 29.32 -18.66 9.77
N LYS A 369 28.33 -18.12 9.04
CA LYS A 369 28.53 -16.98 8.11
C LYS A 369 28.33 -15.60 8.74
N SER A 370 27.73 -15.50 9.93
CA SER A 370 27.59 -14.22 10.66
C SER A 370 28.94 -13.51 10.79
N PHE A 371 28.95 -12.19 10.63
CA PHE A 371 30.12 -11.37 10.90
C PHE A 371 30.52 -11.48 12.38
N LEU A 372 29.57 -11.31 13.30
CA LEU A 372 29.80 -11.36 14.75
C LEU A 372 30.43 -12.69 15.18
N TYR A 373 29.93 -13.81 14.64
CA TYR A 373 30.50 -15.13 14.91
C TYR A 373 31.95 -15.25 14.37
N ARG A 374 32.18 -14.86 13.11
CA ARG A 374 33.52 -14.97 12.48
C ARG A 374 34.55 -14.04 13.13
N ALA A 375 34.12 -12.88 13.57
CA ALA A 375 34.97 -11.86 14.16
C ALA A 375 35.09 -11.98 15.69
N ALA A 376 34.36 -12.89 16.35
CA ALA A 376 34.27 -12.98 17.83
C ALA A 376 35.60 -12.79 18.57
N LYS A 377 36.67 -13.49 18.13
CA LYS A 377 38.01 -13.40 18.74
C LYS A 377 38.73 -12.06 18.54
N LEU A 378 38.30 -11.28 17.56
CA LEU A 378 38.85 -9.97 17.18
C LEU A 378 38.02 -8.80 17.71
N LEU A 379 36.78 -9.04 18.13
CA LEU A 379 35.87 -7.99 18.62
C LEU A 379 36.28 -7.48 20.01
N GLY A 380 36.93 -8.30 20.83
CA GLY A 380 37.42 -7.91 22.15
C GLY A 380 36.28 -7.40 23.05
N SER A 381 36.46 -6.21 23.65
CA SER A 381 35.48 -5.56 24.52
C SER A 381 34.57 -4.56 23.78
N ALA A 382 34.40 -4.73 22.47
CA ALA A 382 33.58 -3.84 21.66
C ALA A 382 32.08 -3.99 22.00
N LYS A 383 31.38 -2.85 22.08
CA LYS A 383 29.95 -2.79 22.39
C LYS A 383 29.18 -2.10 21.29
N ALA A 384 28.06 -2.67 20.86
CA ALA A 384 27.06 -1.96 20.08
C ALA A 384 26.26 -1.06 21.02
N VAL A 385 26.03 0.20 20.64
CA VAL A 385 25.18 1.12 21.39
C VAL A 385 24.20 1.77 20.43
N LEU A 386 22.91 1.64 20.76
CA LEU A 386 21.83 2.32 20.06
C LEU A 386 21.27 3.43 20.94
N ARG A 387 20.95 4.56 20.32
CA ARG A 387 20.13 5.60 20.91
C ARG A 387 18.79 5.64 20.19
N TRP A 388 17.71 5.49 20.94
CA TRP A 388 16.34 5.57 20.43
C TRP A 388 15.88 7.03 20.39
N ALA A 389 14.93 7.34 19.51
CA ALA A 389 14.39 8.70 19.38
C ALA A 389 13.65 9.16 20.65
N SER A 390 13.19 8.23 21.49
CA SER A 390 12.69 8.50 22.86
C SER A 390 13.76 9.04 23.82
N GLY A 391 15.04 8.92 23.47
CA GLY A 391 16.19 9.26 24.30
C GLY A 391 16.79 8.08 25.06
N GLU A 392 16.10 6.92 25.07
CA GLU A 392 16.60 5.68 25.66
C GLU A 392 17.86 5.18 24.95
N GLN A 393 18.70 4.45 25.67
CA GLN A 393 19.87 3.77 25.12
C GLN A 393 19.85 2.29 25.43
N THR A 394 20.18 1.47 24.44
CA THR A 394 20.39 0.02 24.58
C THR A 394 21.79 -0.33 24.11
N TYR A 395 22.38 -1.37 24.70
CA TYR A 395 23.74 -1.78 24.35
C TYR A 395 23.95 -3.28 24.54
N ASN A 396 24.85 -3.86 23.76
CA ASN A 396 25.22 -5.27 23.88
C ASN A 396 26.70 -5.49 23.56
N ASP A 397 27.33 -6.44 24.25
CA ASP A 397 28.70 -6.88 24.02
C ASP A 397 28.80 -7.68 22.71
N LEU A 398 29.59 -7.20 21.74
CA LEU A 398 29.66 -7.82 20.42
C LEU A 398 30.30 -9.22 20.42
N ALA A 399 31.13 -9.52 21.43
CA ALA A 399 31.81 -10.80 21.56
C ALA A 399 30.98 -11.90 22.27
N GLY A 400 29.89 -11.54 22.96
CA GLY A 400 29.13 -12.41 23.88
C GLY A 400 27.66 -12.64 23.52
N ILE A 401 27.26 -12.33 22.28
CA ILE A 401 25.87 -12.42 21.82
C ILE A 401 25.39 -13.88 21.92
N GLY A 402 24.35 -14.14 22.70
CA GLY A 402 23.81 -15.50 22.92
C GLY A 402 23.92 -16.03 24.36
N ILE A 403 24.55 -15.28 25.28
CA ILE A 403 24.58 -15.62 26.72
C ILE A 403 23.47 -14.90 27.50
N GLU A 404 22.77 -13.96 26.88
CA GLU A 404 21.73 -13.16 27.52
C GLU A 404 20.39 -13.91 27.51
N GLY A 405 19.96 -14.33 28.69
CA GLY A 405 18.65 -14.96 28.87
C GLY A 405 17.52 -13.98 28.53
N LEU A 406 16.60 -14.41 27.67
CA LEU A 406 15.11 -14.28 27.65
C LEU A 406 14.40 -13.03 28.24
N ILE A 407 15.08 -11.99 28.70
CA ILE A 407 14.49 -10.94 29.54
C ILE A 407 14.04 -9.72 28.72
N ASP A 408 14.64 -9.46 27.56
CA ASP A 408 14.29 -8.29 26.73
C ASP A 408 13.64 -8.71 25.41
N ASP A 409 12.41 -8.23 25.18
CA ASP A 409 11.69 -8.41 23.92
C ASP A 409 12.33 -7.52 22.82
N PRO A 410 12.91 -8.10 21.75
CA PRO A 410 13.61 -7.33 20.74
C PRO A 410 12.64 -6.44 19.96
N ARG A 411 12.79 -5.12 20.11
CA ARG A 411 12.06 -4.09 19.34
C ARG A 411 12.38 -4.10 17.84
N VAL A 412 13.51 -4.70 17.48
CA VAL A 412 13.99 -4.81 16.10
C VAL A 412 13.86 -6.25 15.63
N ARG A 413 13.41 -6.40 14.39
CA ARG A 413 13.47 -7.67 13.69
C ARG A 413 14.64 -7.66 12.71
N TYR A 414 15.69 -8.42 13.02
CA TYR A 414 16.81 -8.61 12.11
C TYR A 414 16.55 -9.76 11.14
N LEU A 415 16.59 -9.47 9.84
CA LEU A 415 16.50 -10.46 8.77
C LEU A 415 17.90 -10.64 8.17
N SER A 416 18.57 -11.74 8.52
CA SER A 416 19.91 -12.01 8.00
C SER A 416 19.86 -12.32 6.50
N GLN A 417 20.98 -12.09 5.80
CA GLN A 417 21.07 -12.45 4.37
C GLN A 417 20.80 -13.94 4.15
N GLN A 418 21.28 -14.81 5.04
CA GLN A 418 21.04 -16.25 4.94
C GLN A 418 19.57 -16.59 5.14
N PHE A 419 18.91 -15.96 6.09
CA PHE A 419 17.47 -16.15 6.31
C PHE A 419 16.69 -15.81 5.03
N VAL A 420 17.00 -14.68 4.39
CA VAL A 420 16.39 -14.29 3.11
C VAL A 420 16.77 -15.27 1.99
N ASP A 421 18.03 -15.69 1.88
CA ASP A 421 18.47 -16.64 0.85
C ASP A 421 17.77 -18.01 1.00
N THR A 422 17.56 -18.49 2.23
CA THR A 422 16.83 -19.73 2.52
C THR A 422 15.34 -19.59 2.19
N LEU A 423 14.71 -18.49 2.63
CA LEU A 423 13.31 -18.16 2.32
C LEU A 423 13.06 -18.05 0.81
N CYS A 424 14.03 -17.52 0.06
CA CYS A 424 13.94 -17.29 -1.38
C CYS A 424 14.61 -18.40 -2.21
N SER A 425 14.99 -19.53 -1.60
CA SER A 425 15.64 -20.63 -2.32
C SER A 425 14.68 -21.26 -3.34
N ALA A 426 15.22 -21.63 -4.50
CA ALA A 426 14.43 -22.06 -5.66
C ALA A 426 13.79 -23.46 -5.53
N GLU A 427 13.91 -24.12 -4.36
CA GLU A 427 13.41 -25.48 -4.12
C GLU A 427 11.91 -25.55 -3.79
N GLY A 428 11.21 -24.40 -3.82
CA GLY A 428 9.77 -24.29 -3.55
C GLY A 428 9.50 -23.51 -2.27
N VAL A 429 8.22 -23.39 -1.88
CA VAL A 429 7.88 -22.84 -0.57
C VAL A 429 8.44 -23.80 0.48
N THR A 430 9.56 -23.44 1.09
CA THR A 430 10.17 -24.23 2.16
C THR A 430 9.25 -24.22 3.38
N ASP A 431 9.25 -25.31 4.16
CA ASP A 431 8.43 -25.41 5.38
C ASP A 431 8.72 -24.24 6.34
N ASP A 432 9.95 -23.72 6.34
CA ASP A 432 10.36 -22.55 7.14
C ASP A 432 9.69 -21.23 6.68
N LEU A 433 9.55 -21.01 5.37
CA LEU A 433 8.83 -19.84 4.83
C LEU A 433 7.34 -19.93 5.17
N LEU A 434 6.76 -21.12 5.00
CA LEU A 434 5.37 -21.40 5.36
C LEU A 434 5.12 -21.14 6.85
N ALA A 435 5.95 -21.71 7.73
CA ALA A 435 5.83 -21.50 9.17
C ALA A 435 5.90 -20.02 9.55
N GLU A 436 6.77 -19.25 8.91
CA GLU A 436 6.89 -17.83 9.20
C GLU A 436 5.71 -17.00 8.65
N ILE A 437 5.21 -17.31 7.45
CA ILE A 437 3.99 -16.72 6.91
C ILE A 437 2.81 -17.02 7.84
N GLU A 438 2.64 -18.28 8.24
CA GLU A 438 1.60 -18.73 9.16
C GLU A 438 1.68 -17.98 10.49
N ARG A 439 2.89 -17.82 11.05
CA ARG A 439 3.12 -17.03 12.27
C ARG A 439 2.70 -15.57 12.11
N VAL A 440 3.09 -14.92 11.02
CA VAL A 440 2.73 -13.51 10.73
C VAL A 440 1.22 -13.36 10.55
N VAL A 441 0.59 -14.26 9.79
CA VAL A 441 -0.86 -14.27 9.59
C VAL A 441 -1.57 -14.42 10.93
N PHE A 442 -1.12 -15.33 11.79
CA PHE A 442 -1.68 -15.53 13.13
C PHE A 442 -1.52 -14.29 14.02
N GLN A 443 -0.33 -13.65 14.03
CA GLN A 443 -0.08 -12.43 14.79
C GLN A 443 -0.89 -11.22 14.29
N ALA A 444 -1.25 -11.19 13.01
CA ALA A 444 -2.08 -10.13 12.44
C ALA A 444 -3.57 -10.24 12.84
N HIS A 445 -4.04 -11.41 13.28
CA HIS A 445 -5.41 -11.56 13.79
C HIS A 445 -5.53 -10.91 15.18
N PRO A 446 -6.59 -10.13 15.45
CA PRO A 446 -6.94 -9.68 16.80
C PRO A 446 -7.03 -10.87 17.77
N GLU A 447 -6.67 -10.67 19.04
CA GLU A 447 -6.71 -11.75 20.05
C GLU A 447 -8.10 -12.38 20.18
N GLU A 448 -9.15 -11.57 20.05
CA GLU A 448 -10.55 -11.98 20.04
C GLU A 448 -10.92 -12.95 18.89
N ASP A 449 -10.19 -12.90 17.76
CA ASP A 449 -10.41 -13.77 16.60
C ASP A 449 -9.59 -15.06 16.62
N ARG A 450 -8.67 -15.21 17.59
CA ARG A 450 -7.73 -16.35 17.68
C ARG A 450 -8.30 -17.58 18.38
N MET A 451 -9.53 -17.51 18.91
CA MET A 451 -10.22 -18.66 19.53
C MET A 451 -9.36 -19.42 20.57
N GLU A 452 -8.57 -18.70 21.37
CA GLU A 452 -7.62 -19.24 22.35
C GLU A 452 -6.52 -20.17 21.79
N ALA A 453 -6.38 -20.25 20.46
CA ALA A 453 -5.31 -21.02 19.84
C ALA A 453 -3.94 -20.42 20.16
N ALA A 454 -2.91 -21.26 20.30
CA ALA A 454 -1.53 -20.85 20.52
C ALA A 454 -0.73 -20.70 19.22
N SER A 455 -1.27 -21.17 18.10
CA SER A 455 -0.60 -21.13 16.79
C SER A 455 -1.58 -21.02 15.63
N PHE A 456 -1.07 -20.62 14.45
CA PHE A 456 -1.85 -20.63 13.21
C PHE A 456 -2.45 -22.01 12.92
N LYS A 457 -1.67 -23.07 13.10
CA LYS A 457 -2.07 -24.44 12.81
C LYS A 457 -3.27 -24.87 13.66
N GLU A 458 -3.23 -24.57 14.96
CA GLU A 458 -4.33 -24.85 15.88
C GLU A 458 -5.60 -24.07 15.52
N LEU A 459 -5.47 -22.77 15.20
CA LEU A 459 -6.59 -21.95 14.74
C LEU A 459 -7.18 -22.47 13.41
N LEU A 460 -6.32 -22.88 12.48
CA LEU A 460 -6.71 -23.46 11.21
C LEU A 460 -7.47 -24.77 11.43
N ASP A 461 -6.98 -25.63 12.31
CA ASP A 461 -7.60 -26.91 12.63
C ASP A 461 -8.99 -26.70 13.24
N LEU A 462 -9.15 -25.80 14.21
CA LEU A 462 -10.44 -25.43 14.80
C LEU A 462 -11.45 -24.91 13.75
N ARG A 463 -11.02 -23.98 12.89
CA ARG A 463 -11.91 -23.40 11.86
C ARG A 463 -12.25 -24.39 10.75
N ALA A 464 -11.31 -25.28 10.40
CA ALA A 464 -11.47 -26.24 9.32
C ALA A 464 -12.17 -27.53 9.74
N GLU A 465 -12.19 -27.87 11.04
CA GLU A 465 -12.70 -29.13 11.57
C GLU A 465 -14.11 -29.44 11.08
N ARG A 466 -15.05 -28.50 11.21
CA ARG A 466 -16.43 -28.66 10.75
C ARG A 466 -16.50 -29.12 9.28
N TRP A 467 -15.72 -28.48 8.42
CA TRP A 467 -15.72 -28.74 6.98
C TRP A 467 -15.01 -30.04 6.63
N ARG A 468 -13.93 -30.38 7.34
CA ARG A 468 -13.23 -31.67 7.21
C ARG A 468 -14.15 -32.83 7.62
N ASN A 469 -14.87 -32.68 8.72
CA ASN A 469 -15.86 -33.66 9.18
C ASN A 469 -17.01 -33.82 8.18
N GLU A 470 -17.51 -32.72 7.61
CA GLU A 470 -18.54 -32.78 6.57
C GLU A 470 -18.05 -33.50 5.32
N ARG A 471 -16.84 -33.18 4.86
CA ARG A 471 -16.21 -33.87 3.73
C ARG A 471 -16.12 -35.37 3.97
N GLN A 472 -15.67 -35.79 5.15
CA GLN A 472 -15.55 -37.21 5.49
C GLN A 472 -16.91 -37.92 5.49
N ARG A 473 -17.97 -37.27 5.99
CA ARG A 473 -19.34 -37.80 5.92
C ARG A 473 -19.81 -37.99 4.48
N GLN A 474 -19.56 -37.00 3.61
CA GLN A 474 -19.94 -37.08 2.20
C GLN A 474 -19.15 -38.17 1.46
N GLU A 475 -17.84 -38.31 1.73
CA GLU A 475 -17.03 -39.39 1.17
C GLU A 475 -17.57 -40.78 1.59
N ALA A 476 -17.97 -40.94 2.85
CA ALA A 476 -18.60 -42.18 3.33
C ALA A 476 -19.96 -42.43 2.66
N ALA A 477 -20.78 -41.40 2.47
CA ALA A 477 -22.08 -41.51 1.79
C ALA A 477 -21.91 -41.94 0.33
N VAL A 478 -20.94 -41.37 -0.40
CA VAL A 478 -20.60 -41.75 -1.78
C VAL A 478 -20.15 -43.22 -1.85
N LEU A 479 -19.34 -43.65 -0.89
CA LEU A 479 -18.86 -45.03 -0.83
C LEU A 479 -20.01 -46.01 -0.55
N GLN A 480 -20.95 -45.65 0.32
CA GLN A 480 -22.15 -46.46 0.59
C GLN A 480 -23.07 -46.53 -0.63
N ALA A 481 -23.38 -45.40 -1.27
CA ALA A 481 -24.19 -45.37 -2.49
C ALA A 481 -23.57 -46.23 -3.61
N SER A 482 -22.23 -46.24 -3.71
CA SER A 482 -21.50 -47.09 -4.65
C SER A 482 -21.67 -48.58 -4.36
N LYS A 483 -21.66 -48.99 -3.07
CA LYS A 483 -21.95 -50.37 -2.67
C LYS A 483 -23.37 -50.77 -3.02
N ASP A 484 -24.35 -49.92 -2.72
CA ASP A 484 -25.77 -50.20 -3.00
C ASP A 484 -26.03 -50.34 -4.50
N LEU A 485 -25.41 -49.47 -5.32
CA LEU A 485 -25.45 -49.57 -6.78
C LEU A 485 -24.87 -50.89 -7.30
N ASN A 486 -23.78 -51.37 -6.71
CA ASN A 486 -23.20 -52.66 -7.10
C ASN A 486 -24.12 -53.84 -6.75
N VAL A 487 -24.77 -53.81 -5.58
CA VAL A 487 -25.76 -54.84 -5.19
C VAL A 487 -26.94 -54.85 -6.16
N GLU A 488 -27.47 -53.68 -6.51
CA GLU A 488 -28.59 -53.59 -7.46
C GLU A 488 -28.20 -54.03 -8.87
N ARG A 489 -26.97 -53.75 -9.31
CA ARG A 489 -26.45 -54.29 -10.58
C ARG A 489 -26.37 -55.81 -10.56
N GLN A 490 -25.82 -56.40 -9.49
CA GLN A 490 -25.76 -57.86 -9.35
C GLN A 490 -27.15 -58.50 -9.36
N ARG A 491 -28.14 -57.90 -8.69
CA ARG A 491 -29.54 -58.35 -8.73
C ARG A 491 -30.11 -58.29 -10.14
N LYS A 492 -29.85 -57.20 -10.87
CA LYS A 492 -30.30 -57.01 -12.26
C LYS A 492 -29.68 -58.04 -13.20
N ASP A 493 -28.38 -58.31 -13.07
CA ASP A 493 -27.67 -59.29 -13.89
C ASP A 493 -28.15 -60.73 -13.61
N ALA A 494 -28.46 -61.05 -12.35
CA ALA A 494 -29.00 -62.35 -11.96
C ALA A 494 -30.47 -62.56 -12.37
N LEU A 495 -31.21 -61.50 -12.73
CA LEU A 495 -32.64 -61.59 -13.01
C LEU A 495 -32.95 -62.50 -14.22
N GLU A 496 -32.14 -62.45 -15.26
CA GLU A 496 -32.38 -63.25 -16.47
C GLU A 496 -32.16 -64.74 -16.22
N SER A 497 -31.12 -65.10 -15.45
CA SER A 497 -30.84 -66.49 -15.09
C SER A 497 -31.94 -67.06 -14.18
N LEU A 498 -32.41 -66.27 -13.21
CA LEU A 498 -33.52 -66.64 -12.32
C LEU A 498 -34.83 -66.80 -13.11
N LYS A 499 -35.10 -65.96 -14.12
CA LYS A 499 -36.25 -66.14 -15.03
C LYS A 499 -36.16 -67.45 -15.81
N LYS A 500 -34.99 -67.79 -16.35
CA LYS A 500 -34.76 -69.08 -17.04
C LYS A 500 -34.96 -70.26 -16.09
N GLN A 501 -34.42 -70.21 -14.88
CA GLN A 501 -34.63 -71.26 -13.87
C GLN A 501 -36.12 -71.42 -13.51
N ARG A 502 -36.85 -70.32 -13.32
CA ARG A 502 -38.30 -70.34 -13.12
C ARG A 502 -39.00 -71.03 -14.31
N ASP A 503 -38.67 -70.67 -15.53
CA ASP A 503 -39.33 -71.21 -16.72
C ASP A 503 -39.07 -72.71 -16.89
N VAL A 504 -37.84 -73.18 -16.60
CA VAL A 504 -37.51 -74.60 -16.53
C VAL A 504 -38.32 -75.31 -15.46
N LEU A 505 -38.37 -74.78 -14.24
CA LEU A 505 -39.14 -75.37 -13.13
C LEU A 505 -40.63 -75.44 -13.46
N VAL A 506 -41.19 -74.41 -14.10
CA VAL A 506 -42.58 -74.39 -14.57
C VAL A 506 -42.82 -75.46 -15.64
N ALA A 507 -41.89 -75.62 -16.59
CA ALA A 507 -41.97 -76.67 -17.60
C ALA A 507 -41.94 -78.08 -16.98
N THR A 508 -41.05 -78.31 -16.01
CA THR A 508 -41.00 -79.57 -15.23
C THR A 508 -42.30 -79.79 -14.48
N LEU A 509 -42.84 -78.78 -13.80
CA LEU A 509 -44.11 -78.85 -13.08
C LEU A 509 -45.27 -79.23 -14.01
N ASN A 510 -45.29 -78.67 -15.21
CA ASN A 510 -46.31 -78.99 -16.22
C ASN A 510 -46.14 -80.42 -16.74
N LYS A 511 -44.91 -80.86 -17.00
CA LYS A 511 -44.63 -82.25 -17.40
C LYS A 511 -45.07 -83.24 -16.31
N ASP A 512 -44.69 -82.99 -15.05
CA ASP A 512 -45.08 -83.82 -13.91
C ASP A 512 -46.61 -83.89 -13.76
N LYS A 513 -47.32 -82.78 -14.01
CA LYS A 513 -48.79 -82.77 -14.06
C LYS A 513 -49.35 -83.65 -15.19
N THR A 514 -48.76 -83.59 -16.38
CA THR A 514 -49.17 -84.43 -17.53
C THR A 514 -48.89 -85.91 -17.28
N ASP A 515 -47.69 -86.26 -16.78
CA ASP A 515 -47.30 -87.63 -16.45
C ASP A 515 -48.23 -88.20 -15.36
N ARG A 516 -48.59 -87.39 -14.36
CA ARG A 516 -49.58 -87.75 -13.33
C ARG A 516 -50.96 -88.00 -13.92
N GLN A 517 -51.41 -87.21 -14.89
CA GLN A 517 -52.69 -87.41 -15.57
C GLN A 517 -52.69 -88.69 -16.44
N ALA A 518 -51.59 -89.00 -17.12
CA ALA A 518 -51.44 -90.22 -17.92
C ALA A 518 -51.49 -91.50 -17.06
N LEU A 519 -50.89 -91.48 -15.87
CA LEU A 519 -50.96 -92.59 -14.90
C LEU A 519 -52.39 -92.88 -14.40
N VAL A 520 -53.30 -91.90 -14.45
CA VAL A 520 -54.69 -92.03 -14.01
C VAL A 520 -55.64 -92.38 -15.17
N GLY A 521 -55.20 -92.23 -16.42
CA GLY A 521 -56.04 -92.41 -17.63
C GLY A 521 -56.52 -93.84 -17.92
N GLY A 522 -55.95 -94.86 -17.28
CA GLY A 522 -56.31 -96.27 -17.48
C GLY A 522 -57.21 -96.90 -16.40
N ALA A 523 -57.62 -96.16 -15.36
CA ALA A 523 -58.32 -96.73 -14.20
C ALA A 523 -59.83 -96.43 -14.20
N GLY A 524 -60.65 -97.39 -13.77
CA GLY A 524 -62.12 -97.28 -13.74
C GLY A 524 -62.66 -96.13 -12.89
N ALA A 525 -63.93 -95.77 -13.08
CA ALA A 525 -64.55 -94.54 -12.54
C ALA A 525 -64.34 -94.29 -11.03
N ASN A 526 -64.26 -95.34 -10.21
CA ASN A 526 -64.01 -95.22 -8.76
C ASN A 526 -62.58 -94.79 -8.41
N THR A 527 -61.58 -95.10 -9.25
CA THR A 527 -60.17 -94.75 -9.03
C THR A 527 -59.91 -93.29 -9.37
N LYS A 528 -60.60 -92.75 -10.39
CA LYS A 528 -60.49 -91.35 -10.81
C LYS A 528 -61.06 -90.39 -9.74
N ALA A 529 -62.24 -90.69 -9.19
CA ALA A 529 -62.85 -89.90 -8.12
C ALA A 529 -62.01 -89.88 -6.82
N SER A 530 -61.33 -90.99 -6.51
CA SER A 530 -60.45 -91.08 -5.34
C SER A 530 -59.12 -90.31 -5.55
N SER A 531 -58.58 -90.34 -6.78
CA SER A 531 -57.39 -89.57 -7.17
C SER A 531 -57.66 -88.06 -7.15
N ASP A 532 -58.79 -87.62 -7.68
CA ASP A 532 -59.16 -86.19 -7.73
C ASP A 532 -59.32 -85.63 -6.31
N ARG A 533 -59.98 -86.39 -5.41
CA ARG A 533 -60.13 -86.02 -3.99
C ARG A 533 -58.79 -85.99 -3.23
N LEU A 534 -57.86 -86.90 -3.54
CA LEU A 534 -56.52 -86.89 -2.98
C LEU A 534 -55.70 -85.68 -3.48
N SER A 535 -55.86 -85.30 -4.76
CA SER A 535 -55.21 -84.11 -5.33
C SER A 535 -55.73 -82.84 -4.69
N GLU A 536 -57.05 -82.70 -4.51
CA GLU A 536 -57.67 -81.54 -3.88
C GLU A 536 -57.23 -81.39 -2.41
N VAL A 537 -57.25 -82.47 -1.63
CA VAL A 537 -56.75 -82.48 -0.24
C VAL A 537 -55.24 -82.20 -0.20
N GLY A 538 -54.47 -82.72 -1.15
CA GLY A 538 -53.04 -82.48 -1.28
C GLY A 538 -52.71 -81.01 -1.55
N GLU A 539 -53.42 -80.37 -2.48
CA GLU A 539 -53.26 -78.95 -2.79
C GLU A 539 -53.61 -78.07 -1.58
N VAL A 540 -54.73 -78.33 -0.91
CA VAL A 540 -55.13 -77.59 0.31
C VAL A 540 -54.10 -77.79 1.43
N ALA A 541 -53.58 -79.00 1.62
CA ALA A 541 -52.56 -79.29 2.62
C ALA A 541 -51.23 -78.58 2.33
N VAL A 542 -50.81 -78.51 1.06
CA VAL A 542 -49.61 -77.75 0.64
C VAL A 542 -49.80 -76.26 0.88
N VAL A 543 -50.96 -75.68 0.52
CA VAL A 543 -51.27 -74.27 0.77
C VAL A 543 -51.23 -73.94 2.26
N ARG A 544 -51.87 -74.76 3.10
CA ARG A 544 -51.84 -74.57 4.56
C ARG A 544 -50.44 -74.72 5.15
N ARG A 545 -49.65 -75.70 4.71
CA ARG A 545 -48.26 -75.87 5.14
C ARG A 545 -47.39 -74.67 4.76
N ASN A 546 -47.54 -74.16 3.54
CA ASN A 546 -46.82 -72.97 3.07
C ASN A 546 -47.20 -71.73 3.89
N GLN A 547 -48.48 -71.55 4.21
CA GLN A 547 -48.92 -70.46 5.10
C GLN A 547 -48.31 -70.57 6.49
N ILE A 548 -48.31 -71.76 7.11
CA ILE A 548 -47.69 -71.97 8.43
C ILE A 548 -46.19 -71.65 8.38
N GLN A 549 -45.47 -72.16 7.39
CA GLN A 549 -44.04 -71.88 7.24
C GLN A 549 -43.75 -70.40 7.00
N GLN A 550 -44.59 -69.71 6.21
CA GLN A 550 -44.46 -68.27 5.98
C GLN A 550 -44.68 -67.48 7.28
N GLN A 551 -45.68 -67.83 8.08
CA GLN A 551 -45.92 -67.19 9.37
C GLN A 551 -44.80 -67.49 10.38
N GLN A 552 -44.25 -68.71 10.39
CA GLN A 552 -43.09 -69.05 11.22
C GLN A 552 -41.85 -68.23 10.85
N ARG A 553 -41.55 -68.11 9.54
CA ARG A 553 -40.45 -67.25 9.05
C ARG A 553 -40.67 -65.80 9.42
N ARG A 554 -41.88 -65.26 9.18
CA ARG A 554 -42.24 -63.89 9.55
C ARG A 554 -42.05 -63.64 11.03
N ARG A 555 -42.49 -64.57 11.89
CA ARG A 555 -42.28 -64.48 13.34
C ARG A 555 -40.80 -64.40 13.68
N GLN A 556 -39.97 -65.28 13.12
CA GLN A 556 -38.52 -65.26 13.37
C GLN A 556 -37.87 -63.95 12.92
N THR A 557 -38.23 -63.43 11.74
CA THR A 557 -37.73 -62.14 11.26
C THR A 557 -38.17 -60.98 12.15
N LEU A 558 -39.41 -60.99 12.65
CA LEU A 558 -39.90 -59.98 13.59
C LEU A 558 -39.20 -60.05 14.94
N LEU A 559 -38.86 -61.24 15.44
CA LEU A 559 -38.07 -61.41 16.66
C LEU A 559 -36.66 -60.83 16.46
N ALA A 560 -35.98 -61.20 15.37
CA ALA A 560 -34.66 -60.66 15.06
C ALA A 560 -34.67 -59.14 14.88
N LEU A 561 -35.72 -58.57 14.28
CA LEU A 561 -35.91 -57.13 14.18
C LEU A 561 -36.10 -56.49 15.57
N GLY A 562 -36.89 -57.12 16.44
CA GLY A 562 -37.08 -56.69 17.82
C GLY A 562 -35.77 -56.66 18.61
N ASP A 563 -34.94 -57.70 18.48
CA ASP A 563 -33.63 -57.78 19.10
C ASP A 563 -32.68 -56.69 18.58
N ALA A 564 -32.69 -56.43 17.26
CA ALA A 564 -31.90 -55.36 16.66
C ALA A 564 -32.33 -53.98 17.17
N VAL A 565 -33.63 -53.69 17.18
CA VAL A 565 -34.16 -52.41 17.70
C VAL A 565 -33.82 -52.23 19.17
N LYS A 566 -33.92 -53.29 19.97
CA LYS A 566 -33.53 -53.28 21.38
C LYS A 566 -32.04 -52.96 21.55
N SER A 567 -31.17 -53.63 20.80
CA SER A 567 -29.73 -53.36 20.79
C SER A 567 -29.40 -51.91 20.39
N TRP A 568 -30.10 -51.37 19.40
CA TRP A 568 -29.93 -49.98 18.98
C TRP A 568 -30.28 -49.00 20.10
N LYS A 569 -31.42 -49.24 20.77
CA LYS A 569 -31.92 -48.36 21.83
C LYS A 569 -31.08 -48.44 23.10
N GLU A 570 -30.65 -49.63 23.49
CA GLU A 570 -29.97 -49.87 24.77
C GLU A 570 -28.46 -49.66 24.70
N ASN A 571 -27.82 -49.94 23.55
CA ASN A 571 -26.35 -49.96 23.45
C ASN A 571 -25.80 -48.94 22.43
N LEU A 572 -26.20 -49.03 21.16
CA LEU A 572 -25.58 -48.25 20.08
C LEU A 572 -25.87 -46.75 20.17
N LEU A 573 -27.15 -46.35 20.27
CA LEU A 573 -27.53 -44.93 20.30
C LEU A 573 -27.00 -44.21 21.55
N PRO A 574 -27.07 -44.79 22.78
CA PRO A 574 -26.45 -44.18 23.95
C PRO A 574 -24.93 -44.05 23.83
N GLY A 575 -24.25 -45.04 23.23
CA GLY A 575 -22.81 -44.99 22.97
C GLY A 575 -22.43 -43.86 22.03
N MET A 576 -23.09 -43.78 20.87
CA MET A 576 -22.88 -42.69 19.90
C MET A 576 -23.18 -41.32 20.49
N LEU A 577 -24.22 -41.20 21.33
CA LEU A 577 -24.54 -39.95 22.01
C LEU A 577 -23.44 -39.55 22.99
N ARG A 578 -22.84 -40.51 23.71
CA ARG A 578 -21.72 -40.23 24.62
C ARG A 578 -20.49 -39.74 23.87
N GLU A 579 -20.11 -40.42 22.79
CA GLU A 579 -18.98 -40.00 21.93
C GLU A 579 -19.21 -38.59 21.35
N LEU A 580 -20.43 -38.31 20.90
CA LEU A 580 -20.78 -36.96 20.40
C LEU A 580 -20.69 -35.89 21.49
N LYS A 581 -21.10 -36.20 22.72
CA LYS A 581 -20.98 -35.28 23.87
C LYS A 581 -19.53 -35.05 24.26
N GLU A 582 -18.74 -36.11 24.36
CA GLU A 582 -17.31 -36.02 24.71
C GLU A 582 -16.51 -35.23 23.65
N GLY A 583 -16.83 -35.41 22.36
CA GLY A 583 -16.16 -34.68 21.28
C GLY A 583 -16.58 -33.20 21.12
N HIS A 584 -17.58 -32.72 21.85
CA HIS A 584 -18.09 -31.35 21.74
C HIS A 584 -18.31 -30.70 23.11
N LEU A 585 -17.48 -31.02 24.10
CA LEU A 585 -17.56 -30.46 25.45
C LEU A 585 -17.55 -28.92 25.45
N ASP A 586 -16.74 -28.33 24.58
CA ASP A 586 -16.58 -26.88 24.47
C ASP A 586 -17.82 -26.17 23.90
N ALA A 587 -18.78 -26.91 23.33
CA ALA A 587 -20.05 -26.35 22.89
C ALA A 587 -20.99 -25.99 24.05
N GLY A 588 -20.70 -26.44 25.29
CA GLY A 588 -21.50 -26.14 26.47
C GLY A 588 -22.94 -26.68 26.41
N LEU A 589 -23.20 -27.67 25.55
CA LEU A 589 -24.53 -28.25 25.35
C LEU A 589 -24.78 -29.38 26.38
N PRO A 590 -25.98 -29.45 26.99
CA PRO A 590 -26.28 -30.39 28.07
C PRO A 590 -26.32 -31.88 27.68
#